data_AF-A0A3S0G1S7-F1
#
_entry.id   AF-A0A3S0G1S7-F1
#
_cell.length_a   1.000
_cell.length_b   1.000
_cell.length_c   1.000
_cell.angle_alpha   90.00
_cell.angle_beta   90.00
_cell.angle_gamma   90.00
#
_symmetry.space_group_name_H-M   'P 1'
#
loop_
_entity.id
_entity.type
_entity.pdbx_description
1 polymer ?
#
loop_
_entity_poly.entity_id
_entity_poly.type
_entity_poly.pdbx_seq_one_letter_code
_entity_poly.pdbx_strand_id
1 'polypeptide(L)'
;MKLRRKPRTSPRSYSALESNVASAATPRQRLDVHEAITAKIIAAIESNAGGELGTFQMPWHRPGTSFSIPRNALTEKTYRGSNVLSLWIDADEKKFEHQVWATFKQWQELGAQVRKGEKGSLIVKYGEWVPKTDRANAGEHPARNQDEDEDNGKRLYAKGAYMFNAAQVDGFSIAPATPRPDLTVRLARVDAFVGATKAEFREGGQRAFYRHSGLNGDGDFIQMPDRNLFIGTDTSTPTESYESTRLHELAHYAAFRIMPRRSS
;
A
#
# COMPACT_ATOMS: atom_id res chain seq x y z
N MET A 1 -90.76 38.15 16.95
CA MET A 1 -89.68 37.18 16.66
C MET A 1 -88.37 37.96 16.50
N LYS A 2 -87.53 38.01 17.54
CA LYS A 2 -86.40 38.96 17.68
C LYS A 2 -85.15 38.45 16.95
N LEU A 3 -84.62 39.25 16.02
CA LEU A 3 -83.33 39.07 15.34
C LEU A 3 -82.17 39.28 16.33
N ARG A 4 -81.42 38.22 16.63
CA ARG A 4 -80.29 38.23 17.56
C ARG A 4 -78.98 38.51 16.80
N ARG A 5 -78.49 39.75 16.87
CA ARG A 5 -77.15 40.15 16.39
C ARG A 5 -76.07 39.60 17.32
N LYS A 6 -75.06 38.92 16.78
CA LYS A 6 -73.86 38.42 17.52
C LYS A 6 -72.91 39.60 17.85
N PRO A 7 -72.27 39.62 19.03
CA PRO A 7 -71.31 40.65 19.39
C PRO A 7 -69.91 40.40 18.79
N ARG A 8 -69.21 41.49 18.44
CA ARG A 8 -67.83 41.54 17.92
C ARG A 8 -66.84 41.20 19.05
N THR A 9 -65.99 40.19 18.84
CA THR A 9 -64.82 39.88 19.69
C THR A 9 -63.62 40.75 19.32
N SER A 10 -62.94 41.23 20.35
CA SER A 10 -61.72 42.06 20.35
C SER A 10 -60.48 41.32 19.79
N PRO A 11 -59.46 42.06 19.31
CA PRO A 11 -58.29 41.47 18.66
C PRO A 11 -57.34 40.83 19.68
N ARG A 12 -57.03 39.55 19.46
CA ARG A 12 -56.09 38.77 20.29
C ARG A 12 -54.65 39.14 19.91
N SER A 13 -53.86 39.41 20.94
CA SER A 13 -52.47 39.88 20.91
C SER A 13 -51.52 38.98 20.11
N TYR A 14 -50.58 39.63 19.41
CA TYR A 14 -49.39 39.03 18.80
C TYR A 14 -48.44 38.51 19.89
N SER A 15 -48.39 37.19 20.11
CA SER A 15 -47.38 36.56 20.97
C SER A 15 -47.16 35.09 20.58
N ALA A 16 -46.85 34.86 19.30
CA ALA A 16 -46.42 33.55 18.79
C ALA A 16 -45.47 33.74 17.60
N LEU A 17 -44.40 34.49 17.81
CA LEU A 17 -43.20 34.46 16.99
C LEU A 17 -42.06 34.23 17.97
N GLU A 18 -41.52 33.01 17.99
CA GLU A 18 -40.20 32.59 18.50
C GLU A 18 -40.28 31.20 19.14
N SER A 19 -40.18 30.16 18.31
CA SER A 19 -39.57 28.86 18.66
C SER A 19 -39.57 27.95 17.43
N ASN A 20 -38.86 28.37 16.38
CA ASN A 20 -38.35 27.47 15.36
C ASN A 20 -36.87 27.80 15.19
N VAL A 21 -36.07 27.38 16.19
CA VAL A 21 -34.62 27.32 16.03
C VAL A 21 -34.37 26.16 15.07
N ALA A 22 -34.04 26.53 13.84
CA ALA A 22 -33.56 25.63 12.81
C ALA A 22 -32.43 24.76 13.39
N SER A 23 -32.61 23.44 13.30
CA SER A 23 -31.54 22.47 13.52
C SER A 23 -30.43 22.78 12.50
N ALA A 24 -29.37 23.43 12.99
CA ALA A 24 -28.16 23.64 12.22
C ALA A 24 -27.58 22.25 11.90
N ALA A 25 -27.64 21.85 10.63
CA ALA A 25 -26.95 20.67 10.15
C ALA A 25 -25.47 20.81 10.50
N THR A 26 -24.96 19.88 11.31
CA THR A 26 -23.54 19.82 11.67
C THR A 26 -22.72 19.80 10.37
N PRO A 27 -21.74 20.71 10.18
CA PRO A 27 -20.91 20.69 9.00
C PRO A 27 -20.22 19.33 8.92
N ARG A 28 -20.39 18.61 7.80
CA ARG A 28 -19.60 17.40 7.52
C ARG A 28 -18.13 17.80 7.58
N GLN A 29 -17.44 17.41 8.64
CA GLN A 29 -15.99 17.53 8.70
C GLN A 29 -15.44 16.88 7.43
N ARG A 30 -14.76 17.68 6.61
CA ARG A 30 -14.04 17.16 5.45
C ARG A 30 -12.94 16.27 6.01
N LEU A 31 -13.05 14.96 5.77
CA LEU A 31 -11.98 14.01 6.10
C LEU A 31 -10.66 14.55 5.57
N ASP A 32 -9.73 14.87 6.45
CA ASP A 32 -8.35 15.12 6.06
C ASP A 32 -7.75 13.77 5.67
N VAL A 33 -7.43 13.64 4.38
CA VAL A 33 -6.93 12.40 3.79
C VAL A 33 -5.54 12.08 4.32
N HIS A 34 -4.73 13.11 4.61
CA HIS A 34 -3.39 12.93 5.16
C HIS A 34 -3.48 12.45 6.60
N GLU A 35 -4.36 13.05 7.39
CA GLU A 35 -4.62 12.64 8.77
C GLU A 35 -5.11 11.19 8.81
N ALA A 36 -6.09 10.83 7.96
CA ALA A 36 -6.63 9.47 7.91
C ALA A 36 -5.58 8.41 7.55
N ILE A 37 -4.71 8.69 6.56
CA ILE A 37 -3.63 7.77 6.19
C ILE A 37 -2.55 7.71 7.28
N THR A 38 -2.23 8.84 7.91
CA THR A 38 -1.25 8.90 8.99
C THR A 38 -1.73 8.12 10.20
N ALA A 39 -2.97 8.33 10.63
CA ALA A 39 -3.59 7.60 11.73
C ALA A 39 -3.60 6.08 11.47
N LYS A 40 -3.89 5.67 10.23
CA LYS A 40 -3.83 4.27 9.82
C LYS A 40 -2.41 3.69 9.92
N ILE A 41 -1.40 4.43 9.47
CA ILE A 41 0.00 3.98 9.59
C ILE A 41 0.42 3.86 11.05
N ILE A 42 0.06 4.83 11.89
CA ILE A 42 0.33 4.80 13.34
C ILE A 42 -0.33 3.58 13.97
N ALA A 43 -1.61 3.35 13.73
CA ALA A 43 -2.34 2.20 14.28
C ALA A 43 -1.71 0.86 13.87
N ALA A 44 -1.24 0.75 12.62
CA ALA A 44 -0.56 -0.45 12.15
C ALA A 44 0.80 -0.66 12.86
N ILE A 45 1.56 0.42 13.10
CA ILE A 45 2.80 0.37 13.86
C ILE A 45 2.54 -0.04 15.32
N GLU A 46 1.59 0.59 15.98
CA GLU A 46 1.23 0.31 17.39
C GLU A 46 0.76 -1.14 17.56
N SER A 47 -0.07 -1.64 16.65
CA SER A 47 -0.55 -3.03 16.67
C SER A 47 0.58 -4.06 16.47
N ASN A 48 1.69 -3.66 15.86
CA ASN A 48 2.85 -4.54 15.62
C ASN A 48 4.03 -4.27 16.58
N ALA A 49 3.89 -3.30 17.49
CA ALA A 49 4.94 -2.89 18.41
C ALA A 49 5.24 -3.92 19.52
N GLY A 50 4.46 -5.00 19.61
CA GLY A 50 4.60 -6.06 20.62
C GLY A 50 4.44 -7.49 20.09
N GLY A 51 4.85 -7.77 18.84
CA GLY A 51 4.70 -9.10 18.22
C GLY A 51 5.25 -10.26 19.06
N GLU A 52 4.79 -11.49 18.78
CA GLU A 52 4.99 -12.74 19.55
C GLU A 52 6.45 -13.07 19.97
N LEU A 53 7.46 -12.41 19.39
CA LEU A 53 8.89 -12.58 19.73
C LEU A 53 9.52 -11.39 20.49
N GLY A 54 8.75 -10.40 20.95
CA GLY A 54 9.29 -9.24 21.68
C GLY A 54 10.18 -8.33 20.85
N THR A 55 10.14 -8.44 19.52
CA THR A 55 10.88 -7.57 18.59
C THR A 55 9.92 -6.64 17.88
N PHE A 56 10.13 -5.33 18.04
CA PHE A 56 9.43 -4.30 17.28
C PHE A 56 9.69 -4.54 15.78
N GLN A 57 8.63 -4.77 15.01
CA GLN A 57 8.73 -4.90 13.57
C GLN A 57 7.76 -3.96 12.88
N MET A 58 8.21 -3.34 11.79
CA MET A 58 7.30 -2.57 10.95
C MET A 58 6.32 -3.52 10.25
N PRO A 59 5.04 -3.14 10.08
CA PRO A 59 4.02 -4.00 9.46
C PRO A 59 4.41 -4.56 8.09
N TRP A 60 5.23 -3.83 7.34
CA TRP A 60 5.71 -4.19 6.00
C TRP A 60 7.03 -4.98 5.97
N HIS A 61 7.60 -5.34 7.13
CA HIS A 61 8.82 -6.16 7.24
C HIS A 61 8.54 -7.63 7.63
N ARG A 62 7.27 -8.07 7.62
CA ARG A 62 6.91 -9.43 8.04
C ARG A 62 7.47 -10.50 7.09
N PRO A 63 8.11 -11.57 7.61
CA PRO A 63 8.52 -12.71 6.80
C PRO A 63 7.29 -13.42 6.18
N GLY A 64 7.35 -13.76 4.89
CA GLY A 64 6.27 -14.48 4.18
C GLY A 64 5.28 -13.58 3.43
N THR A 65 5.24 -12.28 3.72
CA THR A 65 4.54 -11.30 2.89
C THR A 65 5.50 -10.72 1.86
N SER A 66 5.57 -11.34 0.67
CA SER A 66 6.25 -10.71 -0.47
C SER A 66 5.37 -9.57 -0.98
N PHE A 67 5.46 -8.42 -0.32
CA PHE A 67 4.74 -7.24 -0.77
C PHE A 67 5.44 -6.65 -1.99
N SER A 68 5.12 -7.18 -3.17
CA SER A 68 5.42 -6.49 -4.41
C SER A 68 4.83 -5.07 -4.37
N ILE A 69 5.49 -4.10 -5.00
CA ILE A 69 4.97 -2.73 -5.06
C ILE A 69 3.55 -2.77 -5.66
N PRO A 70 2.53 -2.18 -5.00
CA PRO A 70 1.17 -2.19 -5.51
C PRO A 70 1.11 -1.57 -6.89
N ARG A 71 0.31 -2.16 -7.78
CA ARG A 71 0.10 -1.65 -9.14
C ARG A 71 -1.37 -1.46 -9.44
N ASN A 72 -1.65 -0.48 -10.31
CA ASN A 72 -3.00 -0.24 -10.79
C ASN A 72 -3.40 -1.31 -11.83
N ALA A 73 -4.56 -1.94 -11.70
CA ALA A 73 -4.96 -3.03 -12.60
C ALA A 73 -5.21 -2.57 -14.05
N LEU A 74 -5.72 -1.35 -14.25
CA LEU A 74 -6.03 -0.82 -15.58
C LEU A 74 -4.83 -0.17 -16.24
N THR A 75 -4.09 0.67 -15.51
CA THR A 75 -2.97 1.43 -16.08
C THR A 75 -1.61 0.73 -15.94
N GLU A 76 -1.55 -0.36 -15.17
CA GLU A 76 -0.35 -1.13 -14.82
C GLU A 76 0.76 -0.36 -14.08
N LYS A 77 0.56 0.94 -13.86
CA LYS A 77 1.51 1.80 -13.14
C LYS A 77 1.59 1.43 -11.66
N THR A 78 2.79 1.44 -11.12
CA THR A 78 3.03 1.25 -9.69
C THR A 78 2.61 2.47 -8.88
N TYR A 79 2.03 2.21 -7.71
CA TYR A 79 1.77 3.25 -6.71
C TYR A 79 3.09 3.71 -6.07
N ARG A 80 3.08 4.92 -5.51
CA ARG A 80 4.27 5.57 -4.95
C ARG A 80 3.98 6.24 -3.61
N GLY A 81 5.02 6.45 -2.82
CA GLY A 81 4.96 7.19 -1.56
C GLY A 81 4.03 6.54 -0.53
N SER A 82 3.31 7.36 0.24
CA SER A 82 2.40 6.91 1.32
C SER A 82 1.30 5.96 0.85
N ASN A 83 0.92 5.99 -0.43
CA ASN A 83 -0.06 5.07 -0.99
C ASN A 83 0.43 3.61 -0.97
N VAL A 84 1.74 3.37 -1.10
CA VAL A 84 2.31 2.02 -1.01
C VAL A 84 2.05 1.44 0.38
N LEU A 85 2.36 2.22 1.42
CA LEU A 85 2.15 1.81 2.81
C LEU A 85 0.67 1.60 3.12
N SER A 86 -0.21 2.53 2.71
CA SER A 86 -1.65 2.39 2.94
C SER A 86 -2.21 1.10 2.31
N LEU A 87 -1.82 0.79 1.07
CA LEU A 87 -2.29 -0.42 0.39
C LEU A 87 -1.68 -1.70 0.96
N TRP A 88 -0.42 -1.69 1.39
CA TRP A 88 0.21 -2.82 2.08
C TRP A 88 -0.49 -3.14 3.41
N ILE A 89 -0.80 -2.12 4.21
CA ILE A 89 -1.54 -2.31 5.47
C ILE A 89 -2.89 -2.98 5.19
N ASP A 90 -3.67 -2.49 4.22
CA ASP A 90 -4.98 -3.10 3.91
C ASP A 90 -4.85 -4.51 3.34
N ALA A 91 -3.83 -4.76 2.53
CA ALA A 91 -3.58 -6.11 2.01
C ALA A 91 -3.28 -7.09 3.13
N ASP A 92 -2.45 -6.69 4.10
CA ASP A 92 -2.10 -7.53 5.23
C ASP A 92 -3.30 -7.80 6.13
N GLU A 93 -4.04 -6.75 6.49
CA GLU A 93 -5.22 -6.86 7.36
C GLU A 93 -6.29 -7.78 6.75
N LYS A 94 -6.51 -7.66 5.43
CA LYS A 94 -7.53 -8.44 4.70
C LYS A 94 -6.98 -9.72 4.08
N LYS A 95 -5.70 -10.03 4.31
CA LYS A 95 -5.01 -11.22 3.76
C LYS A 95 -5.14 -11.35 2.24
N PHE A 96 -5.01 -10.24 1.53
CA PHE A 96 -4.98 -10.24 0.07
C PHE A 96 -3.64 -10.77 -0.44
N GLU A 97 -3.72 -11.75 -1.34
CA GLU A 97 -2.56 -12.42 -1.92
C GLU A 97 -1.82 -11.53 -2.94
N HIS A 98 -2.56 -10.71 -3.68
CA HIS A 98 -2.01 -9.94 -4.79
C HIS A 98 -2.09 -8.44 -4.56
N GLN A 99 -1.04 -7.72 -4.97
CA GLN A 99 -0.96 -6.26 -4.85
C GLN A 99 -1.48 -5.54 -6.10
N VAL A 100 -2.63 -6.01 -6.61
CA VAL A 100 -3.30 -5.46 -7.80
C VAL A 100 -4.55 -4.71 -7.37
N TRP A 101 -4.60 -3.41 -7.67
CA TRP A 101 -5.61 -2.51 -7.14
C TRP A 101 -6.20 -1.64 -8.25
N ALA A 102 -7.48 -1.29 -8.18
CA ALA A 102 -8.05 -0.29 -9.07
C ALA A 102 -9.27 0.39 -8.46
N THR A 103 -9.69 1.54 -9.00
CA THR A 103 -10.95 2.15 -8.60
C THR A 103 -12.13 1.29 -9.05
N PHE A 104 -13.30 1.46 -8.43
CA PHE A 104 -14.53 0.80 -8.88
C PHE A 104 -14.80 0.97 -10.38
N LYS A 105 -14.65 2.19 -10.92
CA LYS A 105 -14.86 2.46 -12.35
C LYS A 105 -13.83 1.77 -13.25
N GLN A 106 -12.58 1.68 -12.80
CA GLN A 106 -11.53 1.00 -13.54
C GLN A 106 -11.77 -0.52 -13.58
N TRP A 107 -12.28 -1.10 -12.50
CA TRP A 107 -12.69 -2.51 -12.52
C TRP A 107 -13.83 -2.74 -13.52
N GLN A 108 -14.83 -1.86 -13.54
CA GLN A 108 -15.91 -1.94 -14.53
C GLN A 108 -15.40 -1.84 -15.97
N GLU A 109 -14.42 -0.98 -16.23
CA GLU A 109 -13.77 -0.85 -17.54
C GLU A 109 -13.02 -2.13 -17.95
N LEU A 110 -12.47 -2.86 -16.98
CA LEU A 110 -11.86 -4.18 -17.18
C LEU A 110 -12.88 -5.33 -17.28
N GLY A 111 -14.18 -5.04 -17.27
CA GLY A 111 -15.24 -6.06 -17.28
C GLY A 111 -15.40 -6.80 -15.95
N ALA A 112 -14.79 -6.29 -14.87
CA ALA A 112 -14.85 -6.87 -13.53
C ALA A 112 -15.79 -6.07 -12.62
N GLN A 113 -16.36 -6.73 -11.62
CA GLN A 113 -17.32 -6.13 -10.71
C GLN A 113 -16.87 -6.29 -9.27
N VAL A 114 -16.71 -5.17 -8.55
CA VAL A 114 -16.50 -5.19 -7.10
C VAL A 114 -17.72 -5.81 -6.43
N ARG A 115 -17.50 -6.81 -5.57
CA ARG A 115 -18.58 -7.50 -4.86
C ARG A 115 -19.34 -6.56 -3.92
N LYS A 116 -20.63 -6.83 -3.76
CA LYS A 116 -21.49 -6.02 -2.89
C LYS A 116 -21.03 -6.13 -1.44
N GLY A 117 -20.87 -4.98 -0.78
CA GLY A 117 -20.45 -4.90 0.63
C GLY A 117 -18.95 -4.76 0.84
N GLU A 118 -18.14 -4.93 -0.21
CA GLU A 118 -16.69 -4.72 -0.15
C GLU A 118 -16.35 -3.25 0.18
N LYS A 119 -15.36 -3.07 1.05
CA LYS A 119 -14.87 -1.74 1.45
C LYS A 119 -13.56 -1.42 0.74
N GLY A 120 -13.52 -0.25 0.12
CA GLY A 120 -12.33 0.25 -0.56
C GLY A 120 -11.25 0.74 0.41
N SER A 121 -10.03 0.76 -0.09
CA SER A 121 -8.79 1.18 0.55
C SER A 121 -8.46 2.62 0.20
N LEU A 122 -8.25 3.48 1.21
CA LEU A 122 -8.04 4.91 1.01
C LEU A 122 -6.60 5.22 0.58
N ILE A 123 -6.47 6.03 -0.48
CA ILE A 123 -5.19 6.57 -0.99
C ILE A 123 -5.30 8.08 -1.22
N VAL A 124 -4.16 8.78 -1.31
CA VAL A 124 -4.09 10.17 -1.79
C VAL A 124 -3.79 10.20 -3.28
N LYS A 125 -4.64 10.87 -4.05
CA LYS A 125 -4.35 11.27 -5.42
C LYS A 125 -3.94 12.74 -5.44
N TYR A 126 -2.75 13.00 -5.97
CA TYR A 126 -2.29 14.35 -6.27
C TYR A 126 -2.58 14.69 -7.73
N GLY A 127 -2.89 15.94 -8.01
CA GLY A 127 -3.04 16.43 -9.37
C GLY A 127 -3.09 17.95 -9.43
N GLU A 128 -3.05 18.47 -10.65
CA GLU A 128 -3.27 19.88 -10.93
C GLU A 128 -4.70 20.09 -11.41
N TRP A 129 -5.30 21.21 -11.05
CA TRP A 129 -6.57 21.68 -11.59
C TRP A 129 -6.52 23.17 -11.83
N VAL A 130 -7.12 23.60 -12.93
CA VAL A 130 -7.28 25.02 -13.27
C VAL A 130 -8.71 25.42 -12.90
N PRO A 131 -8.90 26.38 -11.99
CA PRO A 131 -10.22 26.94 -11.72
C PRO A 131 -10.81 27.53 -12.99
N LYS A 132 -12.05 27.12 -13.30
CA LYS A 132 -12.90 27.90 -14.20
C LYS A 132 -13.32 29.15 -13.43
N THR A 133 -12.53 30.21 -13.48
CA THR A 133 -12.96 31.51 -12.98
C THR A 133 -14.12 32.04 -13.83
N ASP A 134 -15.04 32.70 -13.14
CA ASP A 134 -16.33 33.16 -13.60
C ASP A 134 -16.24 34.06 -14.85
N ARG A 135 -16.65 33.53 -16.01
CA ARG A 135 -16.94 34.31 -17.23
C ARG A 135 -18.16 35.24 -17.09
N ALA A 136 -18.69 35.45 -15.90
CA ALA A 136 -19.90 36.23 -15.68
C ALA A 136 -19.65 37.72 -15.35
N ASN A 137 -18.41 38.14 -15.07
CA ASN A 137 -18.11 39.55 -14.77
C ASN A 137 -16.86 40.07 -15.52
N ALA A 138 -16.76 39.77 -16.82
CA ALA A 138 -15.78 40.40 -17.72
C ALA A 138 -16.44 41.52 -18.54
N GLY A 139 -17.17 42.40 -17.86
CA GLY A 139 -17.62 43.68 -18.39
C GLY A 139 -17.08 44.79 -17.51
N GLU A 140 -16.29 45.67 -18.10
CA GLU A 140 -15.81 46.97 -17.60
C GLU A 140 -14.46 46.98 -16.82
N HIS A 141 -13.40 47.24 -17.59
CA HIS A 141 -12.07 47.74 -17.17
C HIS A 141 -12.17 49.19 -16.60
N PRO A 142 -11.19 49.77 -15.85
CA PRO A 142 -9.74 49.58 -16.09
C PRO A 142 -8.76 49.69 -14.90
N ALA A 143 -7.50 49.37 -15.23
CA ALA A 143 -6.23 49.82 -14.64
C ALA A 143 -5.80 49.24 -13.28
N ARG A 144 -4.87 48.27 -13.32
CA ARG A 144 -3.74 48.26 -12.39
C ARG A 144 -2.54 47.44 -12.93
N ASN A 145 -1.42 48.15 -13.00
CA ASN A 145 0.00 47.77 -12.89
C ASN A 145 0.51 46.48 -13.56
N GLN A 146 1.45 46.72 -14.48
CA GLN A 146 2.52 45.79 -14.85
C GLN A 146 3.27 45.40 -13.57
N ASP A 147 3.06 44.17 -13.12
CA ASP A 147 3.97 43.31 -12.33
C ASP A 147 3.13 42.13 -11.85
N GLU A 148 2.74 41.25 -12.78
CA GLU A 148 2.06 40.01 -12.42
C GLU A 148 2.86 38.87 -13.03
N ASP A 149 3.55 38.13 -12.15
CA ASP A 149 3.94 36.75 -12.40
C ASP A 149 2.79 36.06 -13.14
N GLU A 150 3.08 35.39 -14.25
CA GLU A 150 2.10 34.60 -15.01
C GLU A 150 1.59 33.45 -14.11
N ASP A 151 0.66 33.75 -13.20
CA ASP A 151 -0.11 32.77 -12.48
C ASP A 151 -0.99 32.07 -13.51
N ASN A 152 -0.48 30.96 -14.05
CA ASN A 152 -1.16 30.07 -14.99
C ASN A 152 -2.42 29.44 -14.39
N GLY A 153 -2.86 29.87 -13.20
CA GLY A 153 -4.08 29.45 -12.54
C GLY A 153 -4.06 27.99 -12.12
N LYS A 154 -2.92 27.31 -12.20
CA LYS A 154 -2.78 25.89 -11.86
C LYS A 154 -2.71 25.74 -10.36
N ARG A 155 -3.70 25.07 -9.78
CA ARG A 155 -3.75 24.74 -8.36
C ARG A 155 -3.49 23.26 -8.17
N LEU A 156 -2.58 22.92 -7.25
CA LEU A 156 -2.38 21.55 -6.81
C LEU A 156 -3.53 21.13 -5.88
N TYR A 157 -3.97 19.88 -6.01
CA TYR A 157 -4.93 19.27 -5.10
C TYR A 157 -4.44 17.92 -4.61
N ALA A 158 -4.81 17.59 -3.38
CA ALA A 158 -4.75 16.25 -2.81
C ALA A 158 -6.18 15.78 -2.55
N LYS A 159 -6.55 14.63 -3.10
CA LYS A 159 -7.91 14.07 -2.96
C LYS A 159 -7.85 12.60 -2.56
N GLY A 160 -8.69 12.24 -1.59
CA GLY A 160 -8.91 10.86 -1.20
C GLY A 160 -9.58 10.08 -2.32
N ALA A 161 -9.03 8.91 -2.63
CA ALA A 161 -9.64 7.95 -3.56
C ALA A 161 -9.68 6.56 -2.91
N TYR A 162 -10.69 5.78 -3.25
CA TYR A 162 -10.87 4.42 -2.75
C TYR A 162 -10.52 3.40 -3.83
N MET A 163 -9.52 2.58 -3.55
CA MET A 163 -9.09 1.46 -4.40
C MET A 163 -9.69 0.15 -3.90
N PHE A 164 -9.94 -0.79 -4.80
CA PHE A 164 -10.38 -2.14 -4.49
C PHE A 164 -9.32 -3.12 -5.03
N ASN A 165 -9.01 -4.14 -4.24
CA ASN A 165 -8.06 -5.17 -4.61
C ASN A 165 -8.68 -6.14 -5.63
N ALA A 166 -7.86 -6.80 -6.45
CA ALA A 166 -8.29 -7.89 -7.32
C ALA A 166 -9.03 -9.01 -6.56
N ALA A 167 -8.63 -9.27 -5.31
CA ALA A 167 -9.32 -10.24 -4.47
C ALA A 167 -10.77 -9.84 -4.13
N GLN A 168 -11.18 -8.57 -4.32
CA GLN A 168 -12.51 -8.04 -3.99
C GLN A 168 -13.47 -8.00 -5.19
N VAL A 169 -13.04 -8.43 -6.36
CA VAL A 169 -13.82 -8.32 -7.60
C VAL A 169 -14.09 -9.69 -8.20
N ASP A 170 -15.23 -9.79 -8.90
CA ASP A 170 -15.58 -10.94 -9.74
C ASP A 170 -15.30 -10.58 -11.21
N GLY A 171 -15.02 -11.58 -12.05
CA GLY A 171 -14.75 -11.36 -13.47
C GLY A 171 -13.33 -10.88 -13.79
N PHE A 172 -12.42 -10.90 -12.82
CA PHE A 172 -10.99 -10.64 -13.04
C PHE A 172 -10.14 -11.82 -12.58
N SER A 173 -9.29 -12.34 -13.46
CA SER A 173 -8.29 -13.35 -13.13
C SER A 173 -6.90 -12.76 -13.29
N ILE A 174 -6.07 -12.88 -12.27
CA ILE A 174 -4.65 -12.57 -12.40
C ILE A 174 -4.00 -13.72 -13.14
N ALA A 175 -3.39 -13.43 -14.29
CA ALA A 175 -2.60 -14.42 -14.99
C ALA A 175 -1.53 -14.97 -14.04
N PRO A 176 -1.38 -16.31 -13.94
CA PRO A 176 -0.33 -16.89 -13.11
C PRO A 176 0.99 -16.26 -13.54
N ALA A 177 1.81 -15.86 -12.56
CA ALA A 177 3.12 -15.33 -12.86
C ALA A 177 3.87 -16.40 -13.65
N THR A 178 4.28 -16.08 -14.88
CA THR A 178 5.14 -16.98 -15.65
C THR A 178 6.36 -17.26 -14.80
N PRO A 179 6.65 -18.53 -14.47
CA PRO A 179 7.84 -18.87 -13.72
C PRO A 179 9.03 -18.24 -14.43
N ARG A 180 9.85 -17.49 -13.70
CA ARG A 180 11.09 -16.97 -14.30
C ARG A 180 11.91 -18.18 -14.73
N PRO A 181 12.46 -18.18 -15.96
CA PRO A 181 13.37 -19.23 -16.37
C PRO A 181 14.59 -19.21 -15.43
N ASP A 182 15.08 -20.39 -15.06
CA ASP A 182 16.40 -20.51 -14.47
C ASP A 182 17.43 -20.19 -15.56
N LEU A 183 18.09 -19.04 -15.42
CA LEU A 183 19.15 -18.59 -16.33
C LEU A 183 20.55 -19.00 -15.85
N THR A 184 20.63 -19.77 -14.76
CA THR A 184 21.89 -20.27 -14.22
C THR A 184 22.37 -21.51 -14.99
N VAL A 185 23.69 -21.68 -15.03
CA VAL A 185 24.34 -22.87 -15.59
C VAL A 185 24.93 -23.66 -14.42
N ARG A 186 24.65 -24.96 -14.38
CA ARG A 186 25.25 -25.85 -13.38
C ARG A 186 26.76 -25.99 -13.62
N LEU A 187 27.56 -25.66 -12.61
CA LEU A 187 29.01 -25.79 -12.64
C LEU A 187 29.44 -27.05 -11.86
N ALA A 188 29.73 -28.14 -12.58
CA ALA A 188 30.02 -29.45 -11.97
C ALA A 188 31.15 -29.41 -10.91
N ARG A 189 32.19 -28.59 -11.14
CA ARG A 189 33.29 -28.43 -10.17
C ARG A 189 32.83 -27.78 -8.86
N VAL A 190 31.94 -26.79 -8.94
CA VAL A 190 31.38 -26.12 -7.77
C VAL A 190 30.45 -27.07 -7.02
N ASP A 191 29.59 -27.79 -7.74
CA ASP A 191 28.70 -28.77 -7.11
C ASP A 191 29.47 -29.90 -6.42
N ALA A 192 30.56 -30.39 -7.02
CA ALA A 192 31.44 -31.37 -6.39
C ALA A 192 32.10 -30.83 -5.12
N PHE A 193 32.61 -29.58 -5.16
CA PHE A 193 33.19 -28.92 -4.01
C PHE A 193 32.18 -28.75 -2.88
N VAL A 194 31.00 -28.20 -3.18
CA VAL A 194 29.94 -27.98 -2.19
C VAL A 194 29.46 -29.32 -1.62
N GLY A 195 29.25 -30.34 -2.46
CA GLY A 195 28.88 -31.68 -1.99
C GLY A 195 29.90 -32.29 -1.04
N ALA A 196 31.20 -32.08 -1.28
CA ALA A 196 32.26 -32.57 -0.40
C ALA A 196 32.24 -31.92 1.00
N THR A 197 31.70 -30.70 1.14
CA THR A 197 31.59 -30.03 2.45
C THR A 197 30.54 -30.64 3.38
N LYS A 198 29.60 -31.43 2.83
CA LYS A 198 28.48 -32.04 3.54
C LYS A 198 27.57 -31.04 4.27
N ALA A 199 27.63 -29.75 3.90
CA ALA A 199 26.68 -28.76 4.41
C ALA A 199 25.27 -29.06 3.87
N GLU A 200 24.25 -28.95 4.72
CA GLU A 200 22.86 -29.10 4.32
C GLU A 200 22.40 -27.84 3.59
N PHE A 201 21.92 -27.96 2.36
CA PHE A 201 21.30 -26.88 1.60
C PHE A 201 19.80 -27.10 1.48
N ARG A 202 19.04 -26.03 1.68
CA ARG A 202 17.60 -25.98 1.44
C ARG A 202 17.31 -24.91 0.41
N GLU A 203 16.43 -25.21 -0.53
CA GLU A 203 15.99 -24.27 -1.55
C GLU A 203 14.58 -23.75 -1.22
N GLY A 204 14.33 -22.48 -1.54
CA GLY A 204 13.05 -21.81 -1.36
C GLY A 204 13.14 -20.47 -0.61
N GLY A 205 12.01 -19.78 -0.56
CA GLY A 205 11.95 -18.43 0.01
C GLY A 205 12.68 -17.38 -0.85
N GLN A 206 12.95 -16.21 -0.26
CA GLN A 206 13.49 -15.05 -0.99
C GLN A 206 14.82 -14.54 -0.42
N ARG A 207 15.45 -15.28 0.50
CA ARG A 207 16.70 -14.86 1.16
C ARG A 207 17.69 -16.01 1.23
N ALA A 208 18.95 -15.71 0.99
CA ALA A 208 20.06 -16.60 1.30
C ALA A 208 20.56 -16.31 2.73
N PHE A 209 20.83 -17.36 3.49
CA PHE A 209 21.46 -17.25 4.81
C PHE A 209 21.95 -18.60 5.29
N TYR A 210 23.04 -18.61 6.07
CA TYR A 210 23.36 -19.70 6.96
C TYR A 210 22.57 -19.59 8.28
N ARG A 211 21.82 -20.64 8.63
CA ARG A 211 21.17 -20.80 9.93
C ARG A 211 21.99 -21.70 10.82
N HIS A 212 22.46 -21.13 11.93
CA HIS A 212 23.22 -21.83 12.94
C HIS A 212 22.32 -22.40 14.06
N SER A 213 22.58 -23.64 14.48
CA SER A 213 21.77 -24.39 15.46
C SER A 213 21.68 -23.76 16.84
N GLY A 214 22.77 -23.18 17.35
CA GLY A 214 22.80 -22.56 18.69
C GLY A 214 22.25 -21.15 18.77
N LEU A 215 21.73 -20.56 17.68
CA LEU A 215 21.16 -19.21 17.71
C LEU A 215 19.65 -19.16 18.02
N ASN A 216 18.93 -20.29 17.97
CA ASN A 216 17.52 -20.44 18.42
C ASN A 216 17.00 -21.91 18.40
N GLY A 217 17.85 -22.93 18.18
CA GLY A 217 17.41 -24.35 18.16
C GLY A 217 16.83 -24.87 16.84
N ASP A 218 16.64 -24.01 15.83
CA ASP A 218 15.89 -24.34 14.60
C ASP A 218 16.73 -25.00 13.47
N GLY A 219 17.85 -25.67 13.80
CA GLY A 219 18.65 -26.46 12.84
C GLY A 219 19.96 -25.82 12.35
N ASP A 220 20.71 -26.57 11.54
CA ASP A 220 22.05 -26.23 11.03
C ASP A 220 22.10 -26.43 9.50
N PHE A 221 21.78 -25.39 8.74
CA PHE A 221 21.63 -25.48 7.28
C PHE A 221 21.85 -24.14 6.58
N ILE A 222 22.13 -24.20 5.28
CA ILE A 222 22.19 -23.03 4.41
C ILE A 222 20.88 -22.95 3.63
N GLN A 223 20.15 -21.85 3.78
CA GLN A 223 18.99 -21.52 2.95
C GLN A 223 19.45 -20.79 1.70
N MET A 224 18.97 -21.23 0.54
CA MET A 224 19.13 -20.55 -0.74
C MET A 224 17.75 -20.24 -1.35
N PRO A 225 17.54 -19.06 -1.94
CA PRO A 225 16.39 -18.81 -2.81
C PRO A 225 16.45 -19.70 -4.06
N ASP A 226 15.31 -19.83 -4.73
CA ASP A 226 15.25 -20.51 -6.03
C ASP A 226 16.18 -19.85 -7.05
N ARG A 227 16.86 -20.67 -7.87
CA ARG A 227 17.86 -20.21 -8.85
C ARG A 227 17.33 -19.15 -9.81
N ASN A 228 16.06 -19.23 -10.19
CA ASN A 228 15.40 -18.28 -11.08
C ASN A 228 15.19 -16.87 -10.49
N LEU A 229 15.45 -16.68 -9.20
CA LEU A 229 15.44 -15.37 -8.55
C LEU A 229 16.77 -14.62 -8.72
N PHE A 230 17.84 -15.31 -9.12
CA PHE A 230 19.14 -14.72 -9.39
C PHE A 230 19.21 -14.21 -10.82
N ILE A 231 19.55 -12.93 -10.96
CA ILE A 231 19.66 -12.24 -12.23
C ILE A 231 21.10 -11.76 -12.44
N GLY A 232 21.49 -11.58 -13.70
CA GLY A 232 22.78 -10.98 -14.02
C GLY A 232 22.74 -9.46 -13.87
N THR A 233 23.93 -8.88 -13.74
CA THR A 233 24.21 -7.45 -13.89
C THR A 233 25.16 -7.26 -15.08
N ASP A 234 25.48 -6.03 -15.44
CA ASP A 234 26.49 -5.73 -16.48
C ASP A 234 27.86 -6.36 -16.19
N THR A 235 28.13 -6.71 -14.93
CA THR A 235 29.42 -7.22 -14.44
C THR A 235 29.35 -8.66 -13.92
N SER A 236 28.18 -9.31 -13.90
CA SER A 236 28.04 -10.68 -13.39
C SER A 236 26.90 -11.44 -14.06
N THR A 237 27.16 -12.70 -14.38
CA THR A 237 26.13 -13.62 -14.86
C THR A 237 25.19 -14.08 -13.73
N PRO A 238 23.96 -14.53 -14.03
CA PRO A 238 23.08 -15.17 -13.05
C PRO A 238 23.77 -16.34 -12.31
N THR A 239 24.57 -17.13 -13.03
CA THR A 239 25.35 -18.24 -12.47
C THR A 239 26.36 -17.77 -11.43
N GLU A 240 27.15 -16.75 -11.75
CA GLU A 240 28.13 -16.19 -10.82
C GLU A 240 27.46 -15.57 -9.60
N SER A 241 26.35 -14.87 -9.79
CA SER A 241 25.57 -14.30 -8.68
C SER A 241 25.06 -15.39 -7.73
N TYR A 242 24.46 -16.46 -8.26
CA TYR A 242 23.99 -17.58 -7.46
C TYR A 242 25.13 -18.30 -6.73
N GLU A 243 26.18 -18.72 -7.45
CA GLU A 243 27.27 -19.48 -6.84
C GLU A 243 28.11 -18.62 -5.88
N SER A 244 28.27 -17.32 -6.13
CA SER A 244 28.92 -16.40 -5.19
C SER A 244 28.15 -16.30 -3.87
N THR A 245 26.82 -16.12 -3.93
CA THR A 245 25.98 -16.12 -2.72
C THR A 245 26.03 -17.46 -2.00
N ARG A 246 25.94 -18.57 -2.73
CA ARG A 246 26.01 -19.92 -2.15
C ARG A 246 27.33 -20.16 -1.42
N LEU A 247 28.44 -19.76 -2.03
CA LEU A 247 29.78 -19.89 -1.43
C LEU A 247 29.99 -18.91 -0.26
N HIS A 248 29.38 -17.73 -0.30
CA HIS A 248 29.39 -16.79 0.83
C HIS A 248 28.72 -17.39 2.07
N GLU A 249 27.53 -17.97 1.92
CA GLU A 249 26.85 -18.63 3.04
C GLU A 249 27.59 -19.88 3.53
N LEU A 250 28.22 -20.61 2.60
CA LEU A 250 29.09 -21.73 2.96
C LEU A 250 30.32 -21.27 3.76
N ALA A 251 30.85 -20.08 3.49
CA ALA A 251 31.93 -19.50 4.30
C ALA A 251 31.46 -19.19 5.73
N HIS A 252 30.22 -18.71 5.92
CA HIS A 252 29.64 -18.53 7.27
C HIS A 252 29.48 -19.86 8.01
N TYR A 253 28.99 -20.90 7.32
CA TYR A 253 28.92 -22.26 7.86
C TYR A 253 30.31 -22.78 8.28
N ALA A 254 31.31 -22.63 7.40
CA ALA A 254 32.68 -23.05 7.66
C ALA A 254 33.31 -22.29 8.84
N ALA A 255 33.15 -20.96 8.89
CA ALA A 255 33.66 -20.14 9.99
C ALA A 255 33.13 -20.60 11.34
N PHE A 256 31.88 -21.03 11.39
CA PHE A 256 31.28 -21.52 12.62
C PHE A 256 31.77 -22.92 13.03
N ARG A 257 31.92 -23.86 12.09
CA ARG A 257 32.28 -25.26 12.40
C ARG A 257 33.78 -25.55 12.43
N ILE A 258 34.60 -24.81 11.67
CA ILE A 258 35.99 -25.18 11.39
C ILE A 258 36.99 -24.29 12.15
N MET A 259 36.64 -23.06 12.52
CA MET A 259 37.56 -22.20 13.27
C MET A 259 37.53 -22.52 14.77
N PRO A 260 38.70 -22.68 15.42
CA PRO A 260 38.76 -22.88 16.86
C PRO A 260 38.22 -21.65 17.58
N ARG A 261 37.17 -21.84 18.37
CA ARG A 261 36.70 -20.81 19.30
C ARG A 261 37.80 -20.56 20.32
N ARG A 262 38.22 -19.30 20.50
CA ARG A 262 38.96 -18.92 21.70
C ARG A 262 38.05 -19.20 22.89
N SER A 263 38.38 -20.23 23.66
CA SER A 263 37.86 -20.40 25.01
C SER A 263 38.23 -19.13 25.79
N SER A 264 37.20 -18.39 26.23
CA SER A 264 37.37 -17.38 27.28
C SER A 264 37.80 -18.00 28.59
#